data_AF-A0A6H0IUX7-F1
#
_entry.id   AF-A0A6H0IUX7-F1
#
_cell.length_a   1.000
_cell.length_b   1.000
_cell.length_c   1.000
_cell.angle_alpha   90.00
_cell.angle_beta   90.00
_cell.angle_gamma   90.00
#
_symmetry.space_group_name_H-M   'P 1'
#
loop_
_entity.id
_entity.type
_entity.pdbx_description
1 polymer ?
#
loop_
_entity_poly.entity_id
_entity_poly.type
_entity_poly.pdbx_seq_one_letter_code
_entity_poly.pdbx_strand_id
1 'polypeptide(L)'
;MRRLLGLAAILLIILFGLSFSLLNATRVDVDYYFGAIGMPLSLALVAALIVGAVLGVLSALGVVLGKQRELRRLRKRVRDSEKELSELRRLPLKDNH
;
A
#
# COMPACT_ATOMS: atom_id res chain seq x y z
N MET A 1 3.78 -13.07 28.22
CA MET A 1 3.12 -11.74 28.20
C MET A 1 2.70 -11.29 26.80
N ARG A 2 3.61 -11.20 25.80
CA ARG A 2 3.23 -10.80 24.42
C ARG A 2 2.12 -11.65 23.78
N ARG A 3 2.12 -12.97 24.02
CA ARG A 3 1.06 -13.89 23.54
C ARG A 3 -0.30 -13.63 24.21
N LEU A 4 -0.31 -13.36 25.52
CA LEU A 4 -1.52 -13.03 26.27
C LEU A 4 -2.09 -11.66 25.86
N LEU A 5 -1.21 -10.67 25.64
CA LEU A 5 -1.60 -9.37 25.10
C LEU A 5 -2.19 -9.48 23.70
N GLY A 6 -1.59 -10.30 22.83
CA GLY A 6 -2.12 -10.59 21.50
C GLY A 6 -3.50 -11.25 21.56
N LEU A 7 -3.68 -12.25 22.44
CA LEU A 7 -4.97 -12.90 22.66
C LEU A 7 -6.03 -11.93 23.20
N ALA A 8 -5.68 -11.10 24.18
CA ALA A 8 -6.59 -10.09 24.72
C ALA A 8 -6.99 -9.05 23.66
N ALA A 9 -6.05 -8.62 22.82
CA ALA A 9 -6.34 -7.71 21.72
C ALA A 9 -7.27 -8.34 20.67
N ILE A 10 -7.02 -9.59 20.28
CA ILE A 10 -7.91 -10.34 19.37
C ILE A 10 -9.31 -10.48 19.98
N LEU A 11 -9.40 -10.84 21.26
CA LEU A 11 -10.68 -10.97 21.96
C LEU A 11 -11.43 -9.63 21.98
N LEU A 12 -10.74 -8.53 22.27
CA LEU A 12 -11.33 -7.18 22.22
C LEU A 12 -11.85 -6.84 20.81
N ILE A 13 -11.07 -7.11 19.76
CA ILE A 13 -11.48 -6.87 18.37
C ILE A 13 -12.74 -7.68 18.04
N ILE A 14 -12.78 -8.96 18.42
CA ILE A 14 -13.94 -9.83 18.19
C ILE A 14 -15.17 -9.30 18.94
N LEU A 15 -15.00 -8.95 20.22
CA LEU A 15 -16.10 -8.45 21.06
C LEU A 15 -16.66 -7.13 20.52
N PHE A 16 -15.78 -6.26 20.03
CA PHE A 16 -16.15 -5.00 19.39
C PHE A 16 -16.87 -5.23 18.06
N GLY A 17 -16.36 -6.12 17.21
CA GLY A 17 -16.99 -6.47 15.94
C GLY A 17 -18.38 -7.09 16.11
N LEU A 18 -18.54 -7.98 17.10
CA LEU A 18 -19.83 -8.58 17.45
C LEU A 18 -20.81 -7.53 17.99
N SER A 19 -20.38 -6.70 18.95
CA SER A 19 -21.23 -5.63 19.49
C SER A 19 -21.66 -4.65 18.40
N PHE A 20 -20.73 -4.25 17.54
CA PHE A 20 -20.99 -3.39 16.40
C PHE A 20 -22.00 -4.02 15.44
N SER A 21 -21.84 -5.32 15.12
CA SER A 21 -22.76 -6.03 14.23
C SER A 21 -24.17 -6.14 14.80
N LEU A 22 -24.31 -6.44 16.11
CA LEU A 22 -25.60 -6.55 16.78
C LEU A 22 -26.31 -5.19 16.90
N LEU A 23 -25.58 -4.13 17.28
CA LEU A 23 -26.12 -2.77 17.39
C LEU A 23 -26.52 -2.20 16.03
N ASN A 24 -25.91 -2.66 14.94
CA ASN A 24 -26.13 -2.20 13.57
C ASN A 24 -26.70 -3.30 12.67
N ALA A 25 -27.52 -4.18 13.23
CA ALA A 25 -28.18 -5.27 12.51
C ALA A 25 -29.34 -4.78 11.61
N THR A 26 -29.60 -3.48 11.59
CA THR A 26 -30.59 -2.85 10.70
C THR A 26 -30.28 -3.17 9.25
N ARG A 27 -31.29 -3.66 8.54
CA ARG A 27 -31.20 -3.92 7.11
C ARG A 27 -31.29 -2.61 6.35
N VAL A 28 -30.34 -2.38 5.45
CA VAL A 28 -30.28 -1.21 4.58
C VAL A 28 -30.25 -1.71 3.14
N ASP A 29 -31.06 -1.08 2.29
CA ASP A 29 -31.03 -1.33 0.85
C ASP A 29 -29.99 -0.40 0.22
N VAL A 30 -29.05 -0.98 -0.53
CA VAL A 30 -28.07 -0.25 -1.31
C VAL A 30 -28.54 -0.27 -2.76
N ASP A 31 -29.02 0.88 -3.24
CA ASP A 31 -29.42 1.06 -4.64
C ASP A 31 -28.20 1.21 -5.54
N TYR A 32 -27.94 0.20 -6.36
CA TYR A 32 -26.98 0.26 -7.45
C TYR A 32 -27.67 0.63 -8.76
N TYR A 33 -26.88 1.02 -9.75
CA TYR A 33 -27.37 1.41 -11.09
C TYR A 33 -28.28 0.39 -11.77
N PHE A 34 -28.17 -0.89 -11.41
CA PHE A 34 -28.95 -1.98 -12.02
C PHE A 34 -29.77 -2.80 -11.01
N GLY A 35 -30.01 -2.27 -9.81
CA GLY A 35 -30.86 -2.93 -8.79
C GLY A 35 -30.43 -2.62 -7.36
N ALA A 36 -31.25 -3.04 -6.40
CA ALA A 36 -31.00 -2.84 -4.97
C ALA A 36 -30.59 -4.14 -4.28
N ILE A 37 -29.64 -4.06 -3.35
CA ILE A 37 -29.26 -5.20 -2.49
C ILE A 37 -29.48 -4.83 -1.02
N GLY A 38 -30.38 -5.56 -0.37
CA GLY A 38 -30.64 -5.43 1.06
C GLY A 38 -29.64 -6.22 1.91
N MET A 39 -28.81 -5.51 2.66
CA MET A 39 -27.79 -6.10 3.53
C MET A 39 -27.76 -5.40 4.91
N PRO A 40 -27.24 -6.07 5.97
CA PRO A 40 -27.04 -5.41 7.25
C PRO A 40 -26.05 -4.23 7.10
N LEU A 41 -26.32 -3.12 7.79
CA LEU A 41 -25.46 -1.94 7.76
C LEU A 41 -24.00 -2.28 8.12
N SER A 42 -23.81 -3.13 9.13
CA SER A 42 -22.48 -3.60 9.53
C SER A 42 -21.70 -4.27 8.39
N LEU A 43 -22.38 -5.09 7.58
CA LEU A 43 -21.78 -5.76 6.43
C LEU A 43 -21.43 -4.77 5.32
N ALA A 44 -22.34 -3.83 5.02
CA ALA A 44 -22.10 -2.78 4.03
C ALA A 44 -20.85 -1.95 4.36
N LEU A 45 -20.70 -1.54 5.62
CA LEU A 45 -19.56 -0.75 6.09
C LEU A 45 -18.24 -1.54 6.02
N VAL A 46 -18.24 -2.80 6.44
CA VAL A 46 -17.05 -3.66 6.34
C VAL A 46 -16.66 -3.89 4.87
N ALA A 47 -17.63 -4.17 3.99
CA ALA A 47 -17.37 -4.34 2.57
C ALA A 47 -16.79 -3.06 1.93
N ALA A 48 -17.38 -1.90 2.22
CA ALA A 48 -16.88 -0.61 1.74
C ALA A 48 -15.45 -0.33 2.23
N LEU A 49 -15.15 -0.63 3.49
CA LEU A 49 -13.81 -0.48 4.06
C LEU A 49 -12.79 -1.40 3.37
N ILE A 50 -13.15 -2.67 3.14
CA ILE A 50 -12.28 -3.62 2.44
C ILE A 50 -12.01 -3.14 1.02
N VAL A 51 -13.05 -2.73 0.28
CA VAL A 51 -12.91 -2.20 -1.09
C VAL A 51 -12.01 -0.97 -1.09
N GLY A 52 -12.26 -0.01 -0.19
CA GLY A 52 -11.44 1.20 -0.06
C GLY A 52 -9.98 0.90 0.28
N ALA A 53 -9.73 -0.04 1.20
CA ALA A 53 -8.38 -0.47 1.55
C ALA A 53 -7.64 -1.13 0.38
N VAL A 54 -8.32 -2.02 -0.36
CA VAL A 54 -7.77 -2.65 -1.56
C VAL A 54 -7.42 -1.60 -2.61
N LEU A 55 -8.33 -0.67 -2.90
CA LEU A 55 -8.08 0.43 -3.84
C LEU A 55 -6.91 1.32 -3.38
N GLY A 56 -6.83 1.62 -2.08
CA GLY A 56 -5.72 2.37 -1.50
C GLY A 56 -4.38 1.67 -1.68
N VAL A 57 -4.31 0.36 -1.40
CA VAL A 57 -3.10 -0.45 -1.63
C VAL A 57 -2.73 -0.48 -3.11
N LEU A 58 -3.68 -0.71 -4.01
CA LEU A 58 -3.44 -0.72 -5.45
C LEU A 58 -2.89 0.62 -5.96
N SER A 59 -3.44 1.74 -5.46
CA SER A 59 -2.95 3.09 -5.77
C SER A 59 -1.51 3.30 -5.28
N ALA A 60 -1.23 2.92 -4.03
CA ALA A 60 0.11 3.02 -3.45
C ALA A 60 1.14 2.16 -4.20
N LEU A 61 0.76 0.94 -4.62
CA LEU A 61 1.64 0.05 -5.39
C LEU A 61 2.12 0.70 -6.69
N GLY A 62 1.23 1.38 -7.43
CA GLY A 62 1.61 2.09 -8.65
C GLY A 62 2.70 3.14 -8.40
N VAL A 63 2.55 3.93 -7.34
CA VAL A 63 3.53 4.95 -6.93
C VAL A 63 4.85 4.31 -6.52
N VAL A 64 4.81 3.28 -5.68
CA VAL A 64 6.02 2.60 -5.18
C VAL A 64 6.81 1.96 -6.32
N LEU A 65 6.13 1.28 -7.26
CA LEU A 65 6.79 0.69 -8.43
C LEU A 65 7.42 1.75 -9.33
N GLY A 66 6.73 2.88 -9.55
CA GLY A 66 7.30 4.03 -10.26
C GLY A 66 8.58 4.54 -9.60
N LYS A 67 8.57 4.71 -8.28
CA LYS A 67 9.73 5.15 -7.50
C LYS A 67 10.87 4.15 -7.52
N GLN A 68 10.60 2.85 -7.48
CA GLN A 68 11.64 1.83 -7.62
C GLN A 68 12.31 1.85 -9.00
N ARG A 69 11.53 2.10 -10.08
CA ARG A 69 12.08 2.25 -11.44
C ARG A 69 12.97 3.49 -11.54
N GLU A 70 12.50 4.62 -11.00
CA GLU A 70 13.27 5.86 -10.92
C GLU A 70 14.58 5.66 -10.14
N LEU A 71 14.53 5.02 -8.98
CA LEU A 71 15.70 4.70 -8.16
C LEU A 71 16.73 3.86 -8.93
N ARG A 72 16.28 2.83 -9.67
CA ARG A 72 17.16 2.00 -10.50
C ARG A 72 17.81 2.82 -11.63
N ARG A 73 17.05 3.70 -12.28
CA ARG A 73 17.55 4.59 -13.34
C ARG A 73 18.59 5.57 -12.82
N LEU A 74 18.33 6.21 -11.68
CA LEU A 74 19.26 7.15 -11.06
C LEU A 74 20.54 6.45 -10.61
N ARG A 75 20.44 5.28 -9.97
CA ARG A 75 21.61 4.46 -9.59
C ARG A 75 22.45 4.06 -10.80
N LYS A 76 21.83 3.77 -11.95
CA LYS A 76 22.57 3.48 -13.18
C LYS A 76 23.33 4.71 -13.67
N ARG A 77 22.69 5.88 -13.72
CA ARG A 77 23.33 7.14 -14.11
C ARG A 77 24.55 7.49 -13.25
N VAL A 78 24.43 7.35 -11.93
CA VAL A 78 25.56 7.58 -11.02
C VAL A 78 26.73 6.68 -11.36
N ARG A 79 26.50 5.38 -11.54
CA ARG A 79 27.56 4.42 -11.91
C ARG A 79 28.20 4.74 -13.26
N ASP A 80 27.41 5.14 -14.25
CA ASP A 80 27.91 5.47 -15.59
C ASP A 80 28.78 6.74 -15.52
N SER A 81 28.34 7.78 -14.79
CA SER A 81 29.14 9.00 -14.58
C SER A 81 30.42 8.76 -13.77
N GLU A 82 30.39 7.89 -12.76
CA GLU A 82 31.60 7.50 -12.00
C GLU A 82 32.62 6.80 -12.90
N LYS A 83 32.16 5.96 -13.85
CA LYS A 83 33.03 5.31 -14.83
C LYS A 83 33.68 6.33 -15.76
N GLU A 84 32.90 7.23 -16.35
CA GLU A 84 33.41 8.30 -17.23
C GLU A 84 34.47 9.14 -16.52
N LEU A 85 34.23 9.54 -15.26
CA LEU A 85 35.20 10.27 -14.47
C LEU A 85 36.48 9.46 -14.23
N SER A 86 36.35 8.15 -13.98
CA SER A 86 37.50 7.26 -13.80
C SER A 86 38.32 7.08 -15.08
N GLU A 87 37.67 7.02 -16.24
CA GLU A 87 38.31 6.92 -17.55
C GLU A 87 39.02 8.23 -17.91
N LEU A 88 38.37 9.39 -17.70
CA LEU A 88 38.97 10.71 -17.87
C LEU A 88 40.20 10.92 -16.98
N ARG A 89 40.19 10.42 -15.73
CA ARG A 89 41.37 10.48 -14.85
C ARG A 89 42.52 9.57 -15.28
N ARG A 90 42.25 8.54 -16.07
CA ARG A 90 43.24 7.58 -16.58
C ARG A 90 43.82 7.98 -17.93
N LEU A 91 43.24 8.98 -18.60
CA LEU A 91 43.81 9.53 -19.81
C LEU A 91 45.18 10.14 -19.48
N PRO A 92 46.28 9.68 -20.10
CA PRO A 92 47.57 10.31 -19.92
C PRO A 92 47.46 11.75 -20.43
N LEU A 93 47.91 12.70 -19.62
CA LEU A 93 48.14 14.07 -20.08
C LEU A 93 49.05 13.95 -21.30
N LYS A 94 48.53 14.24 -22.50
CA LYS A 94 49.39 14.47 -23.65
C LYS A 94 50.17 15.74 -23.35
N ASP A 95 51.33 15.57 -22.71
CA ASP A 95 52.42 16.53 -22.79
C ASP A 95 52.88 16.51 -24.25
N ASN A 96 52.24 17.37 -25.04
CA ASN A 96 52.89 17.91 -26.20
C ASN A 96 53.83 18.99 -25.65
N HIS A 97 55.13 18.73 -25.61
CA HIS A 97 56.24 19.62 -25.99
C HIS A 97 57.57 18.88 -25.82
#